data_AF-A0A368F199-F1
#
_entry.id   AF-A0A368F199-F1
#
_cell.length_a   1.000
_cell.length_b   1.000
_cell.length_c   1.000
_cell.angle_alpha   90.00
_cell.angle_beta   90.00
_cell.angle_gamma   90.00
#
_symmetry.space_group_name_H-M   'P 1'
#
loop_
_entity.id
_entity.type
_entity.pdbx_description
1 polymer ?
#
loop_
_entity_poly.entity_id
_entity_poly.type
_entity_poly.pdbx_seq_one_letter_code
_entity_poly.pdbx_strand_id
1 'polypeptide(L)'
;MDNVAHIVGVPTFPSYIPPMMMESSDEMDFYQRTKSFIGHTLYNLVWPRMVVNKETQIFREHWDPEFPDIMDLMKKCPLVSFKSN
;
A
#
# COMPACT_ATOMS: atom_id res chain seq x y z
N MET A 1 0.77 -1.65 -5.34
CA MET A 1 1.05 -0.31 -4.80
C MET A 1 2.24 -0.44 -3.87
N ASP A 2 3.00 0.63 -3.70
CA ASP A 2 4.01 0.66 -2.65
C ASP A 2 3.33 0.98 -1.31
N ASN A 3 3.00 -0.08 -0.57
CA ASN A 3 2.27 0.02 0.69
C ASN A 3 3.15 0.61 1.80
N VAL A 4 4.46 0.34 1.73
CA VAL A 4 5.43 0.88 2.68
C VAL A 4 5.53 2.39 2.50
N ALA A 5 5.67 2.86 1.25
CA ALA A 5 5.65 4.29 0.93
C ALA A 5 4.37 4.99 1.43
N HIS A 6 3.20 4.37 1.26
CA HIS A 6 1.95 4.92 1.78
C HIS A 6 1.94 5.03 3.32
N ILE A 7 2.44 4.02 4.03
CA ILE A 7 2.50 4.01 5.50
C ILE A 7 3.46 5.09 6.03
N VAL A 8 4.60 5.29 5.36
CA VAL A 8 5.57 6.34 5.76
C VAL A 8 5.14 7.75 5.31
N GLY A 9 3.96 7.87 4.68
CA GLY A 9 3.36 9.16 4.32
C GLY A 9 3.89 9.76 3.02
N VAL A 10 4.49 8.96 2.13
CA VAL A 10 4.91 9.45 0.82
C VAL A 10 3.67 9.69 -0.05
N PRO A 11 3.52 10.90 -0.62
CA PRO A 11 2.38 11.19 -1.47
C PRO A 11 2.45 10.38 -2.77
N THR A 12 1.40 9.60 -3.03
CA THR A 12 1.11 9.04 -4.35
C THR A 12 0.01 9.86 -5.01
N PHE A 13 0.16 10.16 -6.29
CA PHE A 13 -0.82 10.96 -7.03
C PHE A 13 -1.78 10.04 -7.80
N PRO A 14 -2.98 9.74 -7.27
CA PRO A 14 -3.93 8.83 -7.91
C PRO A 14 -4.42 9.35 -9.27
N SER A 15 -4.26 10.65 -9.54
CA SER A 15 -4.60 11.27 -10.82
C SER A 15 -3.65 10.94 -11.97
N TYR A 16 -2.46 10.41 -11.67
CA TYR A 16 -1.42 10.09 -12.67
C TYR A 16 -0.92 8.65 -12.53
N ILE A 17 -1.00 8.08 -11.33
CA ILE A 17 -0.52 6.72 -11.05
C ILE A 17 -1.75 5.84 -10.79
N PRO A 18 -2.13 4.96 -11.72
CA PRO A 18 -3.23 4.03 -11.49
C PRO A 18 -2.85 2.96 -10.45
N PRO A 19 -3.83 2.45 -9.67
CA PRO A 19 -3.57 1.33 -8.79
C PRO A 19 -3.25 0.08 -9.62
N MET A 20 -2.37 -0.80 -9.12
CA MET A 20 -1.94 -2.04 -9.82
C MET A 20 -3.10 -2.93 -10.32
N MET A 21 -4.30 -2.79 -9.77
CA MET A 21 -5.48 -3.56 -10.15
C MET A 21 -6.30 -2.92 -11.29
N MET A 22 -5.87 -1.77 -11.81
CA MET A 22 -6.56 -1.05 -12.88
C MET A 22 -5.74 -1.12 -14.18
N GLU A 23 -6.36 -1.61 -15.24
CA GLU A 23 -5.81 -1.59 -16.60
C GLU A 23 -6.00 -0.19 -17.22
N SER A 24 -5.24 0.79 -16.75
CA SER A 24 -5.14 2.09 -17.42
C SER A 24 -3.68 2.39 -17.74
N SER A 25 -3.46 2.97 -18.92
CA SER A 25 -2.15 3.42 -19.37
C SER A 25 -1.75 4.73 -18.67
N ASP A 26 -0.59 5.29 -19.05
CA ASP A 26 -0.09 6.59 -18.59
C ASP A 26 -1.06 7.74 -18.90
N GLU A 27 -1.88 7.60 -19.94
CA GLU A 27 -2.95 8.54 -20.27
C GLU A 27 -4.27 8.10 -19.62
N MET A 28 -4.77 8.91 -18.69
CA MET A 28 -6.05 8.72 -18.03
C MET A 28 -6.99 9.91 -18.24
N ASP A 29 -8.21 9.61 -18.70
CA ASP A 29 -9.33 10.54 -18.73
C ASP A 29 -9.85 10.85 -17.32
N PHE A 30 -10.64 11.93 -17.18
CA PHE A 30 -11.23 12.34 -15.90
C PHE A 30 -11.94 11.19 -15.14
N TYR A 31 -12.69 10.34 -15.86
CA TYR A 31 -13.40 9.22 -15.26
C TYR A 31 -12.44 8.13 -14.75
N GLN A 32 -11.38 7.83 -15.50
CA GLN A 32 -10.36 6.87 -15.08
C GLN A 32 -9.58 7.40 -13.87
N ARG A 33 -9.26 8.71 -13.83
CA ARG A 33 -8.66 9.36 -12.65
C ARG A 33 -9.56 9.27 -11.42
N THR A 34 -10.87 9.44 -11.61
CA THR A 34 -11.85 9.29 -10.52
C THR A 34 -11.91 7.86 -10.00
N LYS A 35 -11.91 6.87 -10.91
CA LYS A 35 -11.83 5.44 -10.53
C LYS A 35 -10.53 5.12 -9.81
N SER A 36 -9.40 5.63 -10.30
CA SER A 36 -8.10 5.48 -9.66
C SER A 36 -8.14 6.01 -8.23
N PHE A 37 -8.64 7.24 -8.02
CA PHE A 37 -8.77 7.83 -6.69
C PHE A 37 -9.60 6.97 -5.73
N ILE A 38 -10.76 6.47 -6.19
CA ILE A 38 -11.60 5.57 -5.39
C ILE A 38 -10.86 4.25 -5.11
N GLY A 39 -10.20 3.67 -6.11
CA GLY A 39 -9.43 2.43 -5.98
C GLY A 39 -8.29 2.54 -4.97
N HIS A 40 -7.52 3.63 -5.02
CA HIS A 40 -6.48 3.93 -4.04
C HIS A 40 -7.05 4.04 -2.63
N THR A 41 -8.14 4.78 -2.46
CA THR A 41 -8.80 4.97 -1.15
C THR A 41 -9.30 3.64 -0.57
N LEU A 42 -10.01 2.84 -1.38
CA LEU A 42 -10.55 1.55 -0.93
C LEU A 42 -9.44 0.56 -0.61
N TYR A 43 -8.41 0.49 -1.45
CA TYR A 43 -7.28 -0.41 -1.23
C TYR A 43 -6.55 -0.09 0.08
N ASN A 44 -6.28 1.18 0.36
CA ASN A 44 -5.62 1.60 1.60
C ASN A 44 -6.43 1.24 2.86
N LEU A 45 -7.75 1.18 2.76
CA LEU A 45 -8.63 0.77 3.86
C LEU A 45 -8.67 -0.76 4.02
N VAL A 46 -8.75 -1.49 2.91
CA VAL A 46 -8.98 -2.94 2.91
C VAL A 46 -7.69 -3.73 3.13
N TRP A 47 -6.56 -3.27 2.59
CA TRP A 47 -5.28 -3.98 2.61
C TRP A 47 -4.75 -4.29 4.03
N PRO A 48 -4.76 -3.36 5.01
CA PRO A 48 -4.28 -3.65 6.37
C PRO A 48 -5.03 -4.81 7.02
N ARG A 49 -6.36 -4.87 6.81
CA ARG A 49 -7.20 -5.91 7.41
C ARG A 49 -7.06 -7.26 6.70
N MET A 50 -6.92 -7.24 5.37
CA MET A 50 -6.92 -8.48 4.57
C MET A 50 -5.55 -9.16 4.50
N VAL A 51 -4.46 -8.39 4.51
CA VAL A 51 -3.10 -8.91 4.30
C VAL A 51 -2.31 -8.82 5.60
N VAL A 52 -2.04 -7.61 6.09
CA VAL A 52 -1.12 -7.36 7.21
C VAL A 52 -1.53 -8.13 8.47
N ASN A 53 -2.80 -8.05 8.87
CA ASN A 53 -3.29 -8.75 10.06
C ASN A 53 -3.19 -10.28 9.93
N LYS A 54 -3.44 -10.83 8.74
CA LYS A 54 -3.36 -12.28 8.51
C LYS A 54 -1.92 -12.75 8.49
N GLU A 55 -1.03 -12.02 7.83
CA GLU A 55 0.39 -12.32 7.80
C GLU A 55 0.97 -12.29 9.22
N THR A 56 0.72 -11.22 9.98
CA THR A 56 1.17 -11.11 11.39
C THR A 56 0.69 -12.31 12.22
N GLN A 57 -0.56 -12.78 12.01
CA GLN A 57 -1.07 -13.96 12.72
C GLN A 57 -0.32 -15.24 12.32
N ILE A 58 -0.06 -15.45 11.03
CA ILE A 58 0.67 -16.62 10.53
C ILE A 58 2.12 -16.63 11.07
N PHE A 59 2.80 -15.47 11.09
CA PHE A 59 4.14 -15.35 11.64
C PHE A 59 4.18 -15.66 13.14
N ARG A 60 3.16 -15.25 13.89
CA ARG A 60 3.06 -15.58 15.32
C ARG A 60 2.80 -17.06 15.59
N GLU A 61 2.07 -17.71 14.71
CA GLU A 61 1.77 -19.14 14.82
C GLU A 61 2.97 -20.03 14.45
N HIS A 62 3.70 -19.67 13.39
CA HIS A 62 4.74 -20.55 12.82
C HIS A 62 6.15 -20.22 13.29
N TRP A 63 6.43 -18.99 13.73
CA TRP A 63 7.79 -18.51 13.99
C TRP A 63 8.02 -18.11 15.44
N ASP A 64 7.26 -17.12 15.93
CA ASP A 64 7.45 -16.55 17.26
C ASP A 64 6.14 -15.93 17.80
N PRO A 65 5.59 -16.40 18.93
CA PRO A 65 4.37 -15.84 19.51
C PRO A 65 4.44 -14.33 19.83
N GLU A 66 5.64 -13.80 20.11
CA GLU A 66 5.90 -12.39 20.42
C GLU A 66 6.30 -11.57 19.17
N PHE A 67 6.14 -12.12 17.97
CA PHE A 67 6.49 -11.42 16.75
C PHE A 67 5.78 -10.05 16.65
N PRO A 68 6.54 -8.95 16.44
CA PRO A 68 5.97 -7.60 16.38
C PRO A 68 5.03 -7.44 15.19
N ASP A 69 4.07 -6.51 15.29
CA ASP A 69 3.15 -6.27 14.19
C ASP A 69 3.89 -5.75 12.95
N ILE A 70 3.64 -6.37 11.80
CA ILE A 70 4.26 -6.01 10.52
C ILE A 70 3.99 -4.52 10.20
N MET A 71 2.82 -3.98 10.57
CA MET A 71 2.52 -2.56 10.40
C MET A 71 3.47 -1.66 11.18
N ASP A 72 3.84 -2.06 12.41
CA ASP A 72 4.77 -1.29 13.23
C ASP A 72 6.21 -1.43 12.74
N LEU A 73 6.56 -2.57 12.14
CA LEU A 73 7.83 -2.74 11.44
C LEU A 73 7.91 -1.82 10.22
N MET A 74 6.87 -1.78 9.39
CA MET A 74 6.83 -0.93 8.19
C MET A 74 6.96 0.56 8.53
N LYS A 75 6.33 1.02 9.62
CA LYS A 75 6.49 2.41 10.11
C LYS A 75 7.92 2.74 10.56
N LYS A 76 8.65 1.74 11.03
CA LYS A 76 10.03 1.90 11.52
C LYS A 76 11.07 1.81 10.42
N CYS A 77 10.70 1.47 9.18
CA CYS A 77 11.61 1.43 8.03
C CYS A 77 11.99 2.87 7.61
N PRO A 78 13.20 3.36 7.94
CA PRO A 78 13.56 4.76 7.73
C PRO A 78 14.02 5.04 6.29
N LEU A 79 14.20 4.01 5.47
CA LEU A 79 14.82 4.11 4.14
C LEU A 79 13.94 3.44 3.08
N VAL A 80 12.94 4.16 2.58
CA VAL A 80 12.33 3.85 1.29
C VAL A 80 13.07 4.70 0.25
N SER A 81 13.99 4.09 -0.48
CA SER A 81 14.80 4.82 -1.48
C SER A 81 13.93 5.18 -2.68
N PHE A 82 13.48 6.44 -2.75
CA PHE A 82 12.81 6.99 -3.92
C PHE A 82 13.83 7.43 -4.97
N LYS A 83 13.77 6.82 -6.16
CA LYS A 83 14.47 7.32 -7.34
C LYS A 83 13.49 8.22 -8.09
N SER A 84 13.58 9.54 -7.91
CA SER A 84 12.88 10.47 -8.82
C SER A 84 13.63 10.45 -10.14
N ASN A 85 12.98 10.04 -11.21
CA ASN A 85 13.50 10.14 -12.57
C ASN A 85 12.65 11.14 -13.34
#